data_AF-A0AAE3DYE7-F1
#
_entry.id   AF-A0AAE3DYE7-F1
#
_cell.length_a   1.000
_cell.length_b   1.000
_cell.length_c   1.000
_cell.angle_alpha   90.00
_cell.angle_beta   90.00
_cell.angle_gamma   90.00
#
_symmetry.space_group_name_H-M   'P 1'
#
loop_
_entity.id
_entity.type
_entity.pdbx_description
1 polymer ?
#
loop_
_entity_poly.entity_id
_entity_poly.type
_entity_poly.pdbx_seq_one_letter_code
_entity_poly.pdbx_strand_id
1 'polypeptide(L)'
;MDNLISSDIMPSAQEAKQMTKESIKNFNSQQLSDISQKITNAITDGDFAIEYKDHLDDKTYKKLKELGYKIDMISLVPKICSISWL
;
A
#
# COMPACT_ATOMS: atom_id res chain seq x y z
N MET A 1 -40.58 10.94 21.45
CA MET A 1 -39.16 10.84 21.84
C MET A 1 -38.59 9.73 20.98
N ASP A 2 -38.14 10.13 19.81
CA ASP A 2 -37.74 9.25 18.71
C ASP A 2 -36.40 8.62 19.06
N ASN A 3 -36.42 7.31 19.30
CA ASN A 3 -35.23 6.55 19.63
C ASN A 3 -34.45 6.29 18.33
N LEU A 4 -33.56 7.23 17.98
CA LEU A 4 -32.57 7.07 16.91
C LEU A 4 -31.55 6.00 17.35
N ILE A 5 -31.93 4.73 17.20
CA ILE A 5 -30.94 3.65 17.08
C ILE A 5 -30.23 3.93 15.75
N SER A 6 -29.04 4.51 15.84
CA SER A 6 -28.09 4.57 14.73
C SER A 6 -27.74 3.12 14.41
N SER A 7 -28.53 2.50 13.56
CA SER A 7 -28.26 1.17 13.03
C SER A 7 -27.02 1.31 12.18
N ASP A 8 -25.89 0.81 12.67
CA ASP A 8 -24.74 0.42 11.86
C ASP A 8 -25.25 -0.36 10.64
N ILE A 9 -25.39 0.34 9.51
CA ILE A 9 -25.89 -0.23 8.27
C ILE A 9 -24.81 -1.17 7.80
N MET A 10 -24.93 -2.45 8.18
CA MET A 10 -24.08 -3.49 7.63
C MET A 10 -24.29 -3.49 6.11
N PRO A 11 -23.24 -3.29 5.31
CA PRO A 11 -23.37 -3.23 3.87
C PRO A 11 -24.01 -4.53 3.38
N SER A 12 -24.91 -4.42 2.41
CA SER A 12 -25.53 -5.60 1.80
C SER A 12 -24.44 -6.52 1.24
N ALA A 13 -24.74 -7.81 1.08
CA ALA A 13 -23.80 -8.76 0.49
C ALA A 13 -23.31 -8.32 -0.91
N GLN A 14 -24.12 -7.54 -1.64
CA GLN A 14 -23.75 -6.96 -2.92
C GLN A 14 -22.79 -5.78 -2.77
N GLU A 15 -23.01 -4.88 -1.82
CA GLU A 15 -22.09 -3.79 -1.51
C GLU A 15 -20.77 -4.32 -0.97
N ALA A 16 -20.78 -5.27 -0.03
CA ALA A 16 -19.56 -5.91 0.47
C ALA A 16 -18.77 -6.60 -0.65
N LYS A 17 -19.47 -7.25 -1.59
CA LYS A 17 -18.84 -7.86 -2.78
C LYS A 17 -18.28 -6.82 -3.73
N GLN A 18 -18.97 -5.70 -3.96
CA GLN A 18 -18.47 -4.58 -4.77
C GLN A 18 -17.26 -3.92 -4.10
N MET A 19 -17.34 -3.56 -2.82
CA MET A 19 -16.24 -3.01 -2.04
C MET A 19 -15.03 -3.94 -2.03
N THR A 20 -15.23 -5.26 -1.94
CA THR A 20 -14.15 -6.25 -2.05
C THR A 20 -13.57 -6.28 -3.47
N LYS A 21 -14.40 -6.25 -4.50
CA LYS A 21 -13.96 -6.27 -5.91
C LYS A 21 -13.25 -4.98 -6.31
N GLU A 22 -13.70 -3.83 -5.83
CA GLU A 22 -13.05 -2.53 -5.97
C GLU A 22 -11.77 -2.46 -5.14
N SER A 23 -11.76 -3.02 -3.93
CA SER A 23 -10.55 -3.11 -3.11
C SER A 23 -9.48 -3.99 -3.74
N ILE A 24 -9.86 -5.10 -4.39
CA ILE A 24 -8.96 -6.00 -5.13
C ILE A 24 -8.51 -5.35 -6.45
N LYS A 25 -9.40 -4.68 -7.20
CA LYS A 25 -9.02 -3.92 -8.40
C LYS A 25 -8.04 -2.79 -8.08
N ASN A 26 -8.23 -2.14 -6.94
CA ASN A 26 -7.35 -1.08 -6.44
C ASN A 26 -6.11 -1.64 -5.69
N PHE A 27 -6.00 -2.96 -5.54
CA PHE A 27 -4.84 -3.64 -4.94
C PHE A 27 -3.71 -3.86 -5.96
N ASN A 28 -4.02 -3.78 -7.26
CA ASN A 28 -3.04 -3.47 -8.31
C ASN A 28 -2.71 -1.97 -8.26
N SER A 29 -2.19 -1.51 -7.14
CA SER A 29 -1.68 -0.14 -7.07
C SER A 29 -0.54 -0.04 -8.08
N GLN A 30 -0.69 0.86 -9.05
CA GLN A 30 0.36 1.16 -10.03
C GLN A 30 1.69 1.48 -9.32
N GLN A 31 1.61 2.03 -8.11
CA GLN A 31 2.74 2.25 -7.21
C GLN A 31 3.44 0.95 -6.78
N LEU A 32 2.71 -0.11 -6.41
CA LEU A 32 3.33 -1.38 -6.02
C LEU A 32 4.02 -2.04 -7.22
N SER A 33 3.44 -1.91 -8.42
CA SER A 33 4.07 -2.38 -9.66
C SER A 33 5.35 -1.62 -9.97
N ASP A 34 5.35 -0.30 -9.83
CA ASP A 34 6.54 0.55 -10.03
C ASP A 34 7.65 0.21 -9.01
N ILE A 35 7.29 0.06 -7.73
CA ILE A 35 8.21 -0.36 -6.67
C ILE A 35 8.80 -1.74 -6.97
N SER A 36 7.96 -2.71 -7.36
CA SER A 36 8.41 -4.07 -7.70
C SER A 36 9.42 -4.07 -8.85
N GLN A 37 9.18 -3.25 -9.87
CA GLN A 37 10.10 -3.11 -11.00
C GLN A 37 11.43 -2.47 -10.55
N LYS A 38 11.40 -1.42 -9.72
CA LYS A 38 12.60 -0.80 -9.15
C LYS A 38 13.42 -1.77 -8.31
N ILE A 39 12.76 -2.56 -7.46
CA ILE A 39 13.42 -3.61 -6.66
C ILE A 39 14.07 -4.64 -7.57
N THR A 40 13.38 -5.11 -8.61
CA THR A 40 13.92 -6.10 -9.56
C THR A 40 15.18 -5.58 -10.26
N ASN A 41 15.19 -4.31 -10.66
CA ASN A 41 16.35 -3.68 -11.26
C ASN A 41 17.51 -3.58 -10.24
N ALA A 42 17.23 -3.10 -9.03
CA ALA A 42 18.22 -2.99 -7.97
C ALA A 42 18.84 -4.35 -7.59
N ILE A 43 18.05 -5.43 -7.53
CA ILE A 43 18.55 -6.80 -7.34
C ILE A 43 19.51 -7.20 -8.46
N THR A 44 19.20 -6.83 -9.71
CA THR A 44 20.06 -7.12 -10.87
C THR A 44 21.38 -6.36 -10.78
N ASP A 45 21.36 -5.15 -10.23
CA ASP A 45 22.54 -4.31 -10.02
C ASP A 45 23.35 -4.72 -8.77
N GLY A 46 22.83 -5.65 -7.95
CA GLY A 46 23.47 -6.12 -6.72
C GLY A 46 23.17 -5.25 -5.49
N ASP A 47 22.18 -4.36 -5.59
CA ASP A 47 21.71 -3.53 -4.49
C ASP A 47 20.76 -4.30 -3.55
N PHE A 48 20.54 -3.71 -2.37
CA PHE A 48 19.71 -4.29 -1.31
C PHE A 48 18.60 -3.36 -0.82
N ALA A 49 18.52 -2.17 -1.42
CA ALA A 49 17.53 -1.16 -1.11
C ALA A 49 17.25 -0.30 -2.35
N ILE A 50 16.07 0.31 -2.38
CA ILE A 50 15.75 1.38 -3.33
C ILE A 50 15.33 2.65 -2.58
N GLU A 51 15.60 3.80 -3.18
CA GLU A 51 14.95 5.05 -2.79
C GLU A 51 13.66 5.23 -3.60
N TYR A 52 12.56 5.45 -2.89
CA TYR A 52 11.28 5.80 -3.47
C TYR A 52 10.93 7.25 -3.09
N LYS A 53 10.83 8.11 -4.12
CA LYS A 53 10.73 9.57 -4.00
C LYS A 53 9.29 10.11 -4.12
N ASP A 54 8.33 9.27 -3.78
CA ASP A 54 6.91 9.56 -3.85
C ASP A 54 6.20 9.15 -2.57
N HIS A 55 4.97 9.63 -2.38
CA HIS A 55 4.16 9.24 -1.23
C HIS A 55 3.70 7.80 -1.38
N LEU A 56 4.19 6.91 -0.51
CA LEU A 56 3.63 5.57 -0.33
C LEU A 56 2.19 5.67 0.19
N ASP A 57 1.24 5.13 -0.57
CA ASP A 57 -0.13 4.93 -0.10
C ASP A 57 -0.13 3.95 1.08
N ASP A 58 -1.04 4.14 2.05
CA ASP A 58 -1.13 3.29 3.24
C ASP A 58 -1.31 1.80 2.90
N LYS A 59 -2.05 1.51 1.81
CA LYS A 59 -2.23 0.14 1.31
C LYS A 59 -0.91 -0.46 0.82
N THR A 60 -0.14 0.31 0.05
CA THR A 60 1.18 -0.10 -0.44
C THR A 60 2.15 -0.29 0.72
N TYR A 61 2.19 0.66 1.65
CA TYR A 61 3.04 0.59 2.84
C TYR A 61 2.76 -0.68 3.66
N LYS A 62 1.49 -0.95 3.96
CA LYS A 62 1.08 -2.16 4.70
C LYS A 62 1.47 -3.42 3.94
N LYS A 63 1.27 -3.44 2.62
CA LYS A 63 1.60 -4.61 1.80
C LYS A 63 3.11 -4.89 1.76
N LEU A 64 3.94 -3.86 1.63
CA LEU A 64 5.40 -3.99 1.69
C LEU A 64 5.86 -4.53 3.05
N LYS A 65 5.28 -4.05 4.15
CA LYS A 65 5.54 -4.59 5.50
C LYS A 65 5.13 -6.05 5.63
N GLU A 66 3.96 -6.44 5.11
CA GLU A 66 3.50 -7.84 5.09
C GLU A 66 4.43 -8.77 4.30
N LEU A 67 5.09 -8.25 3.25
CA LEU A 67 6.05 -8.97 2.44
C LEU A 67 7.47 -9.04 3.06
N GLY A 68 7.67 -8.41 4.21
CA GLY A 68 8.96 -8.42 4.93
C GLY A 68 9.91 -7.29 4.54
N TYR A 69 9.48 -6.33 3.72
CA TYR A 69 10.32 -5.18 3.39
C TYR A 69 10.43 -4.23 4.59
N LYS A 70 11.65 -3.73 4.80
CA LYS A 70 11.91 -2.64 5.73
C LYS A 70 11.71 -1.31 4.98
N ILE A 71 10.96 -0.40 5.60
CA ILE A 71 10.66 0.92 5.05
C ILE A 71 11.15 1.95 6.06
N ASP A 72 12.16 2.73 5.67
CA ASP A 72 12.75 3.80 6.47
C ASP A 72 12.51 5.15 5.80
N MET A 73 12.05 6.14 6.55
CA MET A 73 11.82 7.48 6.00
C MET A 73 13.14 8.26 6.00
N ILE A 74 13.63 8.63 4.81
CA ILE A 74 14.90 9.37 4.64
C ILE A 74 14.65 10.88 4.75
N SER A 75 13.60 11.38 4.12
CA SER A 75 13.22 12.79 4.16
C SER A 75 11.70 12.96 4.22
N LEU A 76 11.27 13.95 4.98
CA LEU A 76 9.87 14.35 5.09
C LEU A 76 9.48 15.39 4.02
N VAL A 77 10.45 16.15 3.52
CA VAL A 77 10.26 17.21 2.51
C VAL A 77 11.47 17.23 1.56
N PRO A 78 11.39 16.62 0.36
CA PRO A 78 10.28 15.81 -0.17
C PRO A 78 10.16 14.45 0.56
N LYS A 79 8.98 13.81 0.47
CA LYS A 79 8.78 12.47 1.03
C LYS A 79 9.63 11.45 0.28
N ILE A 80 10.75 11.06 0.89
CA ILE A 80 11.64 10.02 0.37
C ILE A 80 11.71 8.91 1.40
N CYS A 81 11.53 7.68 0.95
CA CYS A 81 11.69 6.49 1.77
C CYS A 81 12.65 5.49 1.13
N SER A 82 13.39 4.78 1.98
CA SER A 82 14.17 3.61 1.61
C SER A 82 13.31 2.37 1.77
N ILE A 83 13.30 1.50 0.77
CA ILE A 83 12.67 0.18 0.83
C ILE A 83 13.79 -0.85 0.67
N SER A 84 14.00 -1.70 1.68
CA SER A 84 15.09 -2.70 1.73
C SER A 84 14.58 -4.11 2.04
N TRP A 85 15.33 -5.13 1.61
CA TRP A 85 14.96 -6.56 1.67
C TRP A 85 16.05 -7.48 2.23
N LEU A 86 16.89 -6.97 3.13
CA LEU A 86 17.88 -7.72 3.91
C LEU A 86 17.49 -7.83 5.38
#